data_AF-A0A936JQ17-F1
#
_entry.id   AF-A0A936JQ17-F1
#
_cell.length_a   1.000
_cell.length_b   1.000
_cell.length_c   1.000
_cell.angle_alpha   90.00
_cell.angle_beta   90.00
_cell.angle_gamma   90.00
#
_symmetry.space_group_name_H-M   'P 1'
#
loop_
_entity.id
_entity.type
_entity.pdbx_description
1 polymer ?
#
loop_
_entity_poly.entity_id
_entity_poly.type
_entity_poly.pdbx_seq_one_letter_code
_entity_poly.pdbx_strand_id
1 'polypeptide(L)'
;MNDTLALTAKSYGAFEMKEFIKKSTVKAFIITMGILLLLLIAYLITKAVSGKIFRNVAPITKMRLENIAPPPDANLPPPPPPPPVVNTGPITRAGTPVPVPDAEITPDMQDFASIKDIDRASAEGGSGLDNGGFSSNIEVNQPIDVNKEEEPSPDDFIAVEKDPEPNYALLKKNTVFPEMARRAGIEGKVIVRVLVGKDGKPKPGKYKIEDSSNEMFNQAAIDAIMKTPFTPAIQNGQPIEVWVTVPMNFQLR
;
A
#
# COMPACT_ATOMS: atom_id res chain seq x y z
N MET A 1 44.28 -101.43 -0.51
CA MET A 1 44.71 -100.52 -1.59
C MET A 1 43.75 -99.36 -1.59
N ASN A 2 44.29 -98.14 -1.64
CA ASN A 2 43.67 -96.93 -1.13
C ASN A 2 42.48 -96.46 -1.99
N ASP A 3 41.26 -96.73 -1.52
CA ASP A 3 40.08 -96.04 -2.01
C ASP A 3 40.05 -94.60 -1.47
N THR A 4 40.46 -93.68 -2.33
CA THR A 4 39.61 -92.56 -2.78
C THR A 4 38.75 -91.85 -1.72
N LEU A 5 39.31 -91.56 -0.55
CA LEU A 5 38.79 -90.48 0.31
C LEU A 5 39.30 -89.12 -0.18
N ALA A 6 38.93 -88.78 -1.42
CA ALA A 6 38.80 -87.39 -1.84
C ALA A 6 37.53 -86.84 -1.16
N LEU A 7 37.58 -86.70 0.16
CA LEU A 7 36.54 -86.04 0.92
C LEU A 7 36.56 -84.58 0.49
N THR A 8 35.60 -84.22 -0.35
CA THR A 8 35.26 -82.88 -0.79
C THR A 8 35.40 -81.89 0.36
N ALA A 9 36.50 -81.15 0.37
CA ALA A 9 36.64 -79.98 1.22
C ALA A 9 35.57 -78.99 0.77
N LYS A 10 34.41 -79.03 1.43
CA LYS A 10 33.30 -78.12 1.22
C LYS A 10 33.81 -76.71 1.49
N SER A 11 34.21 -76.04 0.42
CA SER A 11 34.62 -74.63 0.36
C SER A 11 33.40 -73.75 0.65
N TYR A 12 32.95 -73.78 1.89
CA TYR A 12 31.83 -72.98 2.36
C TYR A 12 32.38 -71.73 3.06
N GLY A 13 31.87 -70.56 2.70
CA GLY A 13 32.25 -69.28 3.30
C GLY A 13 33.25 -68.48 2.47
N ALA A 14 34.52 -68.89 2.37
CA ALA A 14 35.58 -67.99 1.85
C ALA A 14 35.45 -67.63 0.34
N PHE A 15 35.05 -68.58 -0.51
CA PHE A 15 34.90 -68.35 -1.95
C PHE A 15 33.64 -67.51 -2.26
N GLU A 16 32.52 -67.82 -1.61
CA GLU A 16 31.26 -67.08 -1.76
C GLU A 16 31.38 -65.63 -1.25
N MET A 17 32.11 -65.41 -0.14
CA MET A 17 32.40 -64.07 0.38
C MET A 17 33.16 -63.21 -0.63
N LYS A 18 34.19 -63.78 -1.29
CA LYS A 18 34.98 -63.06 -2.30
C LYS A 18 34.14 -62.70 -3.52
N GLU A 19 33.24 -63.58 -3.95
CA GLU A 19 32.37 -63.32 -5.09
C GLU A 19 31.29 -62.28 -4.78
N PHE A 20 30.72 -62.33 -3.57
CA PHE A 20 29.74 -61.35 -3.10
C PHE A 20 30.35 -59.95 -2.98
N ILE A 21 31.54 -59.83 -2.39
CA ILE A 21 32.26 -58.54 -2.27
C ILE A 21 32.53 -57.95 -3.66
N LYS A 22 33.01 -58.76 -4.61
CA LYS A 22 33.29 -58.28 -5.97
C LYS A 22 32.05 -57.70 -6.65
N LYS A 23 30.89 -58.38 -6.55
CA LYS A 23 29.63 -57.92 -7.17
C LYS A 23 29.11 -56.65 -6.50
N SER A 24 29.16 -56.56 -5.17
CA SER A 24 28.65 -55.41 -4.42
C SER A 24 29.54 -54.18 -4.55
N THR A 25 30.87 -54.33 -4.53
CA THR A 25 31.82 -53.21 -4.71
C THR A 25 31.73 -52.62 -6.11
N VAL A 26 31.57 -53.44 -7.16
CA VAL A 26 31.39 -52.93 -8.53
C VAL A 26 30.09 -52.14 -8.67
N LYS A 27 28.99 -52.63 -8.09
CA LYS A 27 27.71 -51.90 -8.08
C LYS A 27 27.81 -50.58 -7.33
N ALA A 28 28.43 -50.59 -6.14
CA ALA A 28 28.64 -49.38 -5.35
C ALA A 28 29.50 -48.35 -6.11
N PHE A 29 30.57 -48.79 -6.78
CA PHE A 29 31.42 -47.93 -7.59
C PHE A 29 30.67 -47.28 -8.77
N ILE A 30 29.79 -48.02 -9.46
CA ILE A 30 28.99 -47.48 -10.55
C ILE A 30 27.98 -46.45 -10.02
N ILE A 31 27.33 -46.72 -8.88
CA ILE A 31 26.36 -45.81 -8.26
C ILE A 31 27.06 -44.51 -7.82
N THR A 32 28.21 -44.60 -7.15
CA THR A 32 28.95 -43.41 -6.70
C THR A 32 29.49 -42.59 -7.88
N MET A 33 30.01 -43.24 -8.92
CA MET A 33 30.44 -42.58 -10.16
C MET A 33 29.26 -41.89 -10.86
N GLY A 34 28.08 -42.51 -10.86
CA GLY A 34 26.85 -41.92 -11.41
C GLY A 34 26.39 -40.68 -10.64
N ILE A 35 26.40 -40.73 -9.30
CA ILE A 35 26.07 -39.58 -8.45
C ILE A 35 27.08 -38.44 -8.67
N LEU A 36 28.37 -38.76 -8.77
CA LEU A 36 29.43 -37.79 -9.01
C LEU A 36 29.30 -37.14 -10.40
N LEU A 37 28.95 -37.92 -11.43
CA LEU A 37 28.68 -37.42 -12.77
C LEU A 37 27.45 -36.50 -12.79
N LEU A 38 26.38 -36.87 -12.06
CA LEU A 38 25.18 -36.05 -11.95
C LEU A 38 25.48 -34.70 -11.28
N LEU A 39 26.25 -34.70 -10.19
CA LEU A 39 26.69 -33.46 -9.52
C LEU A 39 27.58 -32.60 -10.44
N LEU A 40 28.47 -33.23 -11.22
CA LEU A 40 29.30 -32.51 -12.19
C LEU A 40 28.45 -31.87 -13.31
N ILE A 41 27.45 -32.58 -13.83
CA ILE A 41 26.53 -32.04 -14.84
C ILE A 41 25.71 -30.88 -14.25
N ALA A 42 25.18 -31.03 -13.04
CA ALA A 42 24.45 -29.97 -12.34
C ALA A 42 25.33 -28.71 -12.16
N TYR A 43 26.59 -28.88 -11.75
CA TYR A 43 27.56 -27.78 -11.64
C TYR A 43 27.80 -27.10 -12.98
N LEU A 44 28.01 -27.85 -14.07
CA LEU A 44 28.19 -27.28 -15.41
C LEU A 44 26.94 -26.52 -15.89
N ILE A 45 25.74 -27.01 -15.57
CA ILE A 45 24.47 -26.31 -15.86
C ILE A 45 24.41 -24.96 -15.14
N THR A 46 24.70 -24.92 -13.82
CA THR A 46 24.69 -23.64 -13.08
C THR A 46 25.67 -22.62 -13.66
N LYS A 47 26.87 -23.07 -14.06
CA LYS A 47 27.86 -22.21 -14.73
C LYS A 47 27.37 -21.72 -16.11
N ALA A 48 26.72 -22.58 -16.89
CA ALA A 48 26.21 -22.23 -18.21
C ALA A 48 24.98 -21.30 -18.16
N VAL A 49 24.10 -21.49 -17.18
CA VAL A 49 22.88 -20.70 -16.99
C VAL A 49 23.20 -19.31 -16.43
N SER A 50 24.12 -19.19 -15.46
CA SER A 50 24.56 -17.89 -14.95
C SER A 50 25.15 -16.97 -16.03
N GLY A 51 25.77 -17.53 -17.07
CA GLY A 51 26.28 -16.74 -18.21
C GLY A 51 25.19 -16.21 -19.15
N LYS A 52 23.98 -16.79 -19.14
CA LYS A 52 22.86 -16.40 -20.02
C LYS A 52 21.80 -15.54 -19.30
N ILE A 53 21.58 -15.73 -18.00
CA ILE A 53 20.50 -15.03 -17.27
C ILE A 53 20.79 -13.54 -17.05
N PHE A 54 22.05 -13.11 -17.00
CA PHE A 54 22.41 -11.71 -16.70
C PHE A 54 22.76 -10.84 -17.93
N ARG A 55 22.44 -11.27 -19.16
CA ARG A 55 22.73 -10.50 -20.39
C ARG A 55 21.56 -9.67 -20.93
N ASN A 56 20.54 -9.41 -20.10
CA ASN A 56 19.52 -8.40 -20.37
C ASN A 56 19.67 -7.24 -19.37
N VAL A 57 20.85 -6.64 -19.30
CA VAL A 57 20.97 -5.27 -18.77
C VAL A 57 20.57 -4.34 -19.90
N ALA A 58 19.54 -3.52 -19.66
CA ALA A 58 19.08 -2.51 -20.60
C ALA A 58 20.29 -1.71 -21.13
N PRO A 59 20.36 -1.36 -22.43
CA PRO A 59 21.44 -0.54 -22.93
C PRO A 59 21.44 0.77 -22.17
N ILE A 60 22.59 1.13 -21.58
CA ILE A 60 22.79 2.43 -20.94
C ILE A 60 22.66 3.48 -22.05
N THR A 61 21.48 4.08 -22.17
CA THR A 61 21.25 5.21 -23.05
C THR A 61 22.00 6.39 -22.47
N LYS A 62 23.22 6.61 -22.96
CA LYS A 62 23.96 7.84 -22.70
C LYS A 62 23.19 8.98 -23.39
N MET A 63 22.31 9.65 -22.65
CA MET A 63 21.71 10.89 -23.14
C MET A 63 22.84 11.89 -23.32
N ARG A 64 23.10 12.30 -24.56
CA ARG A 64 23.93 13.47 -24.84
C ARG A 64 23.17 14.69 -24.33
N LEU A 65 23.77 15.46 -23.41
CA LEU A 65 23.13 16.60 -22.76
C LEU A 65 22.79 17.74 -23.76
N GLU A 66 23.24 17.64 -25.01
CA GLU A 66 22.95 18.63 -26.06
C GLU A 66 21.46 18.76 -26.45
N ASN A 67 20.58 17.83 -26.06
CA ASN A 67 19.14 17.86 -26.40
C ASN A 67 18.21 18.23 -25.23
N ILE A 68 18.72 18.84 -24.17
CA ILE A 68 17.86 19.47 -23.16
C ILE A 68 17.52 20.86 -23.70
N ALA A 69 16.23 21.15 -23.89
CA ALA A 69 15.79 22.48 -24.30
C ALA A 69 16.38 23.52 -23.31
N PRO A 70 16.97 24.63 -23.80
CA PRO A 70 17.47 25.67 -22.91
C PRO A 70 16.33 26.10 -21.97
N PRO A 71 16.63 26.35 -20.69
CA PRO A 71 15.62 26.86 -19.76
C PRO A 71 14.98 28.11 -20.38
N PRO A 72 13.64 28.24 -20.34
CA PRO A 72 12.99 29.44 -20.85
C PRO A 72 13.62 30.67 -20.18
N ASP A 73 14.05 31.63 -21.00
CA ASP A 73 14.73 32.83 -20.51
C ASP A 73 13.89 33.49 -19.42
N ALA A 74 14.45 33.57 -18.20
CA ALA A 74 13.80 34.18 -17.04
C ALA A 74 13.54 35.69 -17.18
N ASN A 75 13.95 36.28 -18.31
CA ASN A 75 13.79 37.69 -18.65
C ASN A 75 12.75 37.93 -19.76
N LEU A 76 11.99 36.92 -20.19
CA LEU A 76 10.82 37.20 -21.01
C LEU A 76 9.83 37.99 -20.15
N PRO A 77 9.42 39.22 -20.57
CA PRO A 77 8.38 39.93 -19.87
C PRO A 77 7.14 39.02 -19.82
N PRO A 78 6.45 38.95 -18.67
CA PRO A 78 5.26 38.10 -18.56
C PRO A 78 4.33 38.44 -19.73
N PRO A 79 3.72 37.42 -20.37
CA PRO A 79 2.77 37.66 -21.44
C PRO A 79 1.74 38.69 -20.95
N PRO A 80 1.40 39.69 -21.78
CA PRO A 80 0.46 40.73 -21.36
C PRO A 80 -0.81 40.06 -20.84
N PRO A 81 -1.36 40.55 -19.71
CA PRO A 81 -2.56 39.97 -19.14
C PRO A 81 -3.64 39.92 -20.23
N PRO A 82 -4.39 38.80 -20.34
CA PRO A 82 -5.47 38.70 -21.29
C PRO A 82 -6.41 39.91 -21.09
N PRO A 83 -6.89 40.54 -22.18
CA PRO A 83 -7.79 41.67 -22.06
C PRO A 83 -8.98 41.25 -21.19
N PRO A 84 -9.40 42.09 -20.23
CA PRO A 84 -10.54 41.76 -19.39
C PRO A 84 -11.72 41.46 -20.30
N VAL A 85 -12.24 40.24 -20.21
CA VAL A 85 -13.50 39.88 -20.85
C VAL A 85 -14.54 40.76 -20.17
N VAL A 86 -14.91 41.86 -20.82
CA VAL A 86 -16.02 42.70 -20.38
C VAL A 86 -17.27 41.86 -20.57
N ASN A 87 -17.65 41.15 -19.52
CA ASN A 87 -18.92 40.45 -19.46
C ASN A 87 -19.99 41.54 -19.35
N THR A 88 -20.34 42.11 -20.51
CA THR A 88 -21.52 42.95 -20.61
C THR A 88 -22.71 42.05 -20.30
N GLY A 89 -23.16 42.09 -19.05
CA GLY A 89 -24.41 41.45 -18.65
C GLY A 89 -25.53 41.89 -19.59
N PRO A 90 -26.65 41.14 -19.67
CA PRO A 90 -27.77 41.49 -20.54
C PRO A 90 -28.18 42.94 -20.25
N ILE A 91 -28.33 43.71 -21.32
CA ILE A 91 -28.70 45.13 -21.29
C ILE A 91 -30.00 45.24 -20.48
N THR A 92 -29.92 45.63 -19.21
CA THR A 92 -31.11 45.94 -18.44
C THR A 92 -31.60 47.29 -18.94
N ARG A 93 -32.67 47.26 -19.74
CA ARG A 93 -33.42 48.45 -20.12
C ARG A 93 -34.01 49.04 -18.84
N ALA A 94 -33.29 49.95 -18.20
CA ALA A 94 -33.80 50.70 -17.07
C ALA A 94 -35.09 51.41 -17.53
N GLY A 95 -36.23 50.93 -17.04
CA GLY A 95 -37.49 51.66 -17.18
C GLY A 95 -37.31 53.03 -16.53
N THR A 96 -37.84 54.07 -17.15
CA THR A 96 -37.84 55.41 -16.57
C THR A 96 -38.55 55.37 -15.21
N PRO A 97 -37.91 55.84 -14.12
CA PRO A 97 -38.56 55.87 -12.81
C PRO A 97 -39.74 56.84 -12.83
N VAL A 98 -40.90 56.38 -12.38
CA VAL A 98 -42.07 57.24 -12.12
C VAL A 98 -41.79 57.96 -10.79
N PRO A 99 -41.79 59.30 -10.76
CA PRO A 99 -41.64 60.05 -9.52
C PRO A 99 -42.84 59.79 -8.61
N VAL A 100 -42.58 59.15 -7.47
CA VAL A 100 -43.53 59.11 -6.36
C VAL A 100 -43.38 60.44 -5.60
N PRO A 101 -44.46 61.22 -5.40
CA PRO A 101 -44.38 62.49 -4.67
C PRO A 101 -43.97 62.27 -3.20
N ASP A 102 -43.07 63.11 -2.69
CA ASP A 102 -42.44 63.05 -1.36
C ASP A 102 -43.39 63.27 -0.15
N ALA A 103 -44.71 63.12 -0.31
CA ALA A 103 -45.71 63.50 0.69
C ALA A 103 -46.13 62.38 1.66
N GLU A 104 -45.57 61.18 1.56
CA GLU A 104 -45.81 60.08 2.52
C GLU A 104 -44.53 59.56 3.16
N ILE A 105 -43.63 60.47 3.55
CA ILE A 105 -42.65 60.14 4.59
C ILE A 105 -43.42 60.13 5.91
N THR A 106 -43.88 58.96 6.35
CA THR A 106 -44.28 58.79 7.74
C THR A 106 -43.06 59.09 8.59
N PRO A 107 -43.16 60.00 9.58
CA PRO A 107 -42.05 60.26 10.47
C PRO A 107 -41.99 59.07 11.42
N ASP A 108 -41.14 58.09 11.10
CA ASP A 108 -40.62 57.14 12.09
C ASP A 108 -39.66 57.91 13.01
N MET A 109 -40.30 58.81 13.75
CA MET A 109 -39.78 59.54 14.88
C MET A 109 -39.74 58.54 16.03
N GLN A 110 -38.56 58.42 16.64
CA GLN A 110 -38.34 58.01 18.03
C GLN A 110 -38.14 56.51 18.32
N ASP A 111 -37.00 55.96 17.89
CA ASP A 111 -36.30 54.94 18.69
C ASP A 111 -35.48 55.65 19.79
N PHE A 112 -36.18 56.30 20.72
CA PHE A 112 -35.59 56.61 22.01
C PHE A 112 -35.72 55.37 22.88
N ALA A 113 -34.59 54.88 23.39
CA ALA A 113 -34.52 53.70 24.25
C ALA A 113 -35.63 53.73 25.32
N SER A 114 -36.33 52.62 25.46
CA SER A 114 -37.48 52.53 26.36
C SER A 114 -37.00 52.65 27.82
N ILE A 115 -37.85 53.17 28.71
CA ILE A 115 -37.55 53.29 30.16
C ILE A 115 -37.12 51.94 30.77
N LYS A 116 -37.55 50.81 30.19
CA LYS A 116 -37.11 49.45 30.57
C LYS A 116 -35.64 49.14 30.29
N ASP A 117 -35.04 49.81 29.30
CA ASP A 117 -33.64 49.61 28.93
C ASP A 117 -32.70 50.41 29.85
N ILE A 118 -33.21 51.51 30.44
CA ILE A 118 -32.48 52.33 31.42
C ILE A 118 -32.48 51.67 32.81
N ASP A 119 -33.58 51.01 33.21
CA ASP A 119 -33.67 50.30 34.50
C ASP A 119 -32.63 49.17 34.64
N ARG A 120 -32.19 48.56 33.53
CA ARG A 120 -31.11 47.56 33.54
C ARG A 120 -29.72 48.14 33.88
N ALA A 121 -29.53 49.44 33.72
CA ALA A 121 -28.27 50.12 34.03
C ALA A 121 -28.26 50.79 35.41
N SER A 122 -29.41 50.84 36.10
CA SER A 122 -29.49 51.41 37.45
C SER A 122 -29.06 50.37 38.49
N ALA A 123 -27.98 50.70 39.18
CA ALA A 123 -27.23 49.85 40.08
C ALA A 123 -27.99 49.50 41.37
N GLU A 124 -28.86 48.51 41.29
CA GLU A 124 -29.36 47.80 42.48
C GLU A 124 -28.87 46.35 42.44
N GLY A 125 -28.17 45.97 43.51
CA GLY A 125 -27.27 44.81 43.57
C GLY A 125 -27.83 43.53 42.98
N GLY A 126 -27.21 43.10 41.87
CA GLY A 126 -27.42 41.80 41.25
C GLY A 126 -26.93 40.65 42.13
N SER A 127 -27.63 39.52 42.05
CA SER A 127 -27.51 38.35 42.92
C SER A 127 -26.22 37.53 42.77
N GLY A 128 -25.11 38.11 42.32
CA GLY A 128 -23.80 37.44 42.23
C GLY A 128 -23.75 36.26 41.26
N LEU A 129 -24.66 36.19 40.28
CA LEU A 129 -24.65 35.16 39.22
C LEU A 129 -24.38 35.74 37.82
N ASP A 130 -24.04 37.02 37.71
CA ASP A 130 -23.72 37.70 36.46
C ASP A 130 -22.21 37.65 36.16
N ASN A 131 -21.73 36.50 35.71
CA ASN A 131 -20.38 36.37 35.14
C ASN A 131 -20.27 37.00 33.71
N GLY A 132 -20.70 38.25 33.56
CA GLY A 132 -20.32 39.14 32.45
C GLY A 132 -20.41 38.56 31.02
N GLY A 133 -21.35 37.66 30.73
CA GLY A 133 -21.48 37.05 29.40
C GLY A 133 -20.32 36.14 28.98
N PHE A 134 -19.44 35.74 29.90
CA PHE A 134 -18.33 34.83 29.59
C PHE A 134 -18.76 33.35 29.56
N SER A 135 -19.89 33.02 30.16
CA SER A 135 -20.40 31.63 30.27
C SER A 135 -21.19 31.15 29.04
N SER A 136 -21.60 32.03 28.13
CA SER A 136 -22.33 31.66 26.91
C SER A 136 -21.42 31.28 25.73
N ASN A 137 -20.11 31.49 25.82
CA ASN A 137 -19.16 31.23 24.73
C ASN A 137 -18.15 30.11 25.02
N ILE A 138 -18.26 29.43 26.16
CA ILE A 138 -17.46 28.23 26.42
C ILE A 138 -18.39 27.04 26.24
N GLU A 139 -18.42 26.50 25.01
CA GLU A 139 -18.95 25.16 24.76
C GLU A 139 -18.08 24.15 25.51
N VAL A 140 -18.46 23.83 26.75
CA VAL A 140 -17.94 22.69 27.52
C VAL A 140 -18.55 21.39 26.96
N ASN A 141 -18.46 21.21 25.64
CA ASN A 141 -18.84 19.97 24.94
C ASN A 141 -17.89 19.69 23.77
N GLN A 142 -16.68 20.26 23.77
CA GLN A 142 -15.61 19.77 22.93
C GLN A 142 -14.92 18.62 23.67
N PRO A 143 -15.04 17.37 23.20
CA PRO A 143 -14.21 16.29 23.74
C PRO A 143 -12.75 16.69 23.54
N ILE A 144 -12.00 16.67 24.65
CA ILE A 144 -10.56 16.91 24.67
C ILE A 144 -9.93 15.87 23.72
N ASP A 145 -9.35 16.32 22.61
CA ASP A 145 -8.69 15.44 21.63
C ASP A 145 -7.41 14.90 22.28
N VAL A 146 -7.52 13.69 22.83
CA VAL A 146 -6.39 12.97 23.44
C VAL A 146 -5.49 12.49 22.31
N ASN A 147 -4.65 13.42 21.83
CA ASN A 147 -3.43 13.19 21.05
C ASN A 147 -3.53 11.98 20.11
N LYS A 148 -4.33 12.10 19.05
CA LYS A 148 -4.38 11.10 17.99
C LYS A 148 -2.99 11.04 17.34
N GLU A 149 -2.24 9.99 17.65
CA GLU A 149 -1.01 9.65 16.92
C GLU A 149 -1.33 9.73 15.42
N GLU A 150 -0.65 10.65 14.73
CA GLU A 150 -0.89 10.93 13.33
C GLU A 150 -0.58 9.65 12.54
N GLU A 151 -1.60 9.10 11.87
CA GLU A 151 -1.39 7.88 11.07
C GLU A 151 -0.37 8.21 9.97
N PRO A 152 0.62 7.34 9.75
CA PRO A 152 1.66 7.64 8.76
C PRO A 152 1.04 7.79 7.37
N SER A 153 1.57 8.71 6.58
CA SER A 153 1.16 8.88 5.17
C SER A 153 1.61 7.66 4.36
N PRO A 154 0.89 7.26 3.29
CA PRO A 154 1.34 6.22 2.39
C PRO A 154 2.76 6.42 1.85
N ASP A 155 3.20 7.66 1.71
CA ASP A 155 4.50 8.03 1.13
C ASP A 155 5.59 8.25 2.18
N ASP A 156 5.28 8.13 3.48
CA ASP A 156 6.26 8.25 4.55
C ASP A 156 7.12 6.99 4.65
N PHE A 157 8.43 7.17 4.48
CA PHE A 157 9.38 6.08 4.64
C PHE A 157 9.78 5.93 6.12
N ILE A 158 9.22 4.91 6.79
CA ILE A 158 9.58 4.54 8.16
C ILE A 158 10.56 3.37 8.11
N ALA A 159 11.80 3.60 8.53
CA ALA A 159 12.79 2.54 8.62
C ALA A 159 12.46 1.59 9.78
N VAL A 160 12.07 0.37 9.45
CA VAL A 160 11.74 -0.69 10.41
C VAL A 160 12.84 -1.73 10.50
N GLU A 161 12.99 -2.36 11.67
CA GLU A 161 13.90 -3.49 11.85
C GLU A 161 13.35 -4.76 11.23
N LYS A 162 12.02 -4.91 11.29
CA LYS A 162 11.30 -6.04 10.72
C LYS A 162 10.10 -5.55 9.91
N ASP A 163 10.11 -5.88 8.63
CA ASP A 163 9.00 -5.57 7.73
C ASP A 163 7.76 -6.41 8.06
N PRO A 164 6.55 -5.83 7.90
CA PRO A 164 5.31 -6.57 8.00
C PRO A 164 5.14 -7.50 6.79
N GLU A 165 4.97 -8.80 7.01
CA GLU A 165 4.74 -9.78 5.95
C GLU A 165 3.31 -10.34 6.05
N PRO A 166 2.59 -10.47 4.91
CA PRO A 166 1.31 -11.16 4.90
C PRO A 166 1.49 -12.66 5.14
N ASN A 167 0.57 -13.27 5.87
CA ASN A 167 0.51 -14.74 5.91
C ASN A 167 0.05 -15.29 4.55
N TYR A 168 1.00 -15.64 3.69
CA TYR A 168 0.73 -16.11 2.32
C TYR A 168 -0.18 -17.34 2.24
N ALA A 169 -0.19 -18.21 3.25
CA ALA A 169 -1.06 -19.38 3.26
C ALA A 169 -2.53 -18.98 3.41
N LEU A 170 -2.82 -18.05 4.32
CA LEU A 170 -4.17 -17.51 4.51
C LEU A 170 -4.55 -16.57 3.37
N LEU A 171 -3.60 -15.77 2.87
CA LEU A 171 -3.84 -14.89 1.72
C LEU A 171 -4.34 -15.70 0.53
N LYS A 172 -3.61 -16.76 0.13
CA LYS A 172 -4.00 -17.64 -0.98
C LYS A 172 -5.36 -18.31 -0.77
N LYS A 173 -5.71 -18.64 0.47
CA LYS A 173 -7.00 -19.25 0.82
C LYS A 173 -8.14 -18.24 0.73
N ASN A 174 -7.88 -16.98 1.11
CA ASN A 174 -8.86 -15.91 1.13
C ASN A 174 -9.01 -15.22 -0.24
N THR A 175 -8.03 -15.37 -1.14
CA THR A 175 -8.10 -14.86 -2.52
C THR A 175 -9.19 -15.61 -3.30
N VAL A 176 -10.32 -14.94 -3.53
CA VAL A 176 -11.41 -15.44 -4.37
C VAL A 176 -11.26 -14.88 -5.76
N PHE A 177 -11.27 -15.74 -6.78
CA PHE A 177 -11.19 -15.31 -8.18
C PHE A 177 -12.57 -14.80 -8.66
N PRO A 178 -12.69 -13.54 -9.11
CA PRO A 178 -13.96 -12.98 -9.57
C PRO A 178 -14.60 -13.79 -10.70
N GLU A 179 -15.90 -14.07 -10.59
CA GLU A 179 -16.68 -14.82 -11.60
C GLU A 179 -16.59 -14.18 -13.00
N MET A 180 -16.64 -12.86 -13.08
CA MET A 180 -16.58 -12.12 -14.34
C MET A 180 -15.23 -12.32 -15.04
N ALA A 181 -14.13 -12.17 -14.32
CA ALA A 181 -12.79 -12.43 -14.85
C ALA A 181 -12.60 -13.90 -15.25
N ARG A 182 -13.23 -14.84 -14.51
CA ARG A 182 -13.12 -16.27 -14.79
C ARG A 182 -13.80 -16.66 -16.08
N ARG A 183 -15.00 -16.13 -16.32
CA ARG A 183 -15.74 -16.34 -17.59
C ARG A 183 -15.02 -15.69 -18.77
N ALA A 184 -14.36 -14.57 -18.53
CA ALA A 184 -13.60 -13.85 -19.56
C ALA A 184 -12.20 -14.45 -19.82
N GLY A 185 -11.74 -15.39 -18.99
CA GLY A 185 -10.40 -15.98 -19.13
C GLY A 185 -9.26 -14.98 -18.91
N ILE A 186 -9.50 -13.91 -18.16
CA ILE A 186 -8.53 -12.83 -17.95
C ILE A 186 -7.68 -13.19 -16.73
N GLU A 187 -6.38 -13.01 -16.83
CA GLU A 187 -5.41 -13.14 -15.73
C GLU A 187 -4.72 -11.79 -15.49
N GLY A 188 -4.09 -11.63 -14.34
CA GLY A 188 -3.40 -10.38 -14.06
C GLY A 188 -2.72 -10.31 -12.71
N LYS A 189 -2.08 -9.17 -12.47
CA LYS A 189 -1.44 -8.82 -11.20
C LYS A 189 -2.08 -7.56 -10.64
N VAL A 190 -2.24 -7.53 -9.32
CA VAL A 190 -2.68 -6.35 -8.57
C VAL A 190 -1.66 -6.06 -7.49
N ILE A 191 -1.25 -4.81 -7.37
CA ILE A 191 -0.34 -4.31 -6.35
C ILE A 191 -1.14 -3.38 -5.44
N VAL A 192 -1.32 -3.80 -4.18
CA VAL A 192 -2.10 -3.06 -3.19
C VAL A 192 -1.20 -2.65 -2.05
N ARG A 193 -1.19 -1.36 -1.73
CA ARG A 193 -0.59 -0.81 -0.52
C ARG A 193 -1.64 -0.77 0.59
N VAL A 194 -1.34 -1.27 1.77
CA VAL A 194 -2.26 -1.32 2.92
C VAL A 194 -1.54 -0.88 4.19
N LEU A 195 -2.24 -0.15 5.06
CA LEU A 195 -1.72 0.22 6.38
C LEU A 195 -1.93 -0.94 7.35
N VAL A 196 -0.84 -1.48 7.87
CA VAL A 196 -0.86 -2.53 8.90
C VAL A 196 -0.71 -1.89 10.27
N GLY A 197 -1.63 -2.19 11.18
CA GLY A 197 -1.62 -1.69 12.54
C GLY A 197 -0.58 -2.39 13.43
N LYS A 198 -0.38 -1.87 14.65
CA LYS A 198 0.52 -2.43 15.67
C LYS A 198 0.13 -3.86 16.08
N ASP A 199 -1.12 -4.27 15.86
CA ASP A 199 -1.65 -5.60 16.13
C ASP A 199 -1.44 -6.60 14.97
N GLY A 200 -0.82 -6.17 13.87
CA GLY A 200 -0.62 -6.98 12.67
C GLY A 200 -1.90 -7.16 11.84
N LYS A 201 -2.94 -6.36 12.08
CA LYS A 201 -4.14 -6.37 11.24
C LYS A 201 -4.14 -5.18 10.27
N PRO A 202 -4.66 -5.37 9.05
CA PRO A 202 -4.84 -4.27 8.11
C PRO A 202 -5.94 -3.33 8.63
N LYS A 203 -5.71 -2.01 8.57
CA LYS A 203 -6.71 -1.02 8.96
C LYS A 203 -7.81 -0.90 7.89
N PRO A 204 -9.10 -1.02 8.26
CA PRO A 204 -10.19 -0.91 7.31
C PRO A 204 -10.23 0.50 6.69
N GLY A 205 -10.40 0.57 5.36
CA GLY A 205 -10.44 1.85 4.63
C GLY A 205 -9.06 2.50 4.39
N LYS A 206 -7.97 1.91 4.89
CA LYS A 206 -6.60 2.42 4.71
C LYS A 206 -5.82 1.55 3.72
N TYR A 207 -6.20 1.65 2.45
CA TYR A 207 -5.57 0.96 1.34
C TYR A 207 -5.48 1.86 0.11
N LYS A 208 -4.49 1.61 -0.75
CA LYS A 208 -4.27 2.30 -2.02
C LYS A 208 -3.83 1.28 -3.05
N ILE A 209 -4.46 1.28 -4.22
CA ILE A 209 -4.04 0.43 -5.34
C ILE A 209 -2.94 1.18 -6.08
N GLU A 210 -1.74 0.60 -6.15
CA GLU A 210 -0.62 1.21 -6.87
C GLU A 210 -0.68 0.88 -8.36
N ASP A 211 -0.95 -0.39 -8.66
CA ASP A 211 -0.98 -0.91 -10.02
C ASP A 211 -1.96 -2.08 -10.09
N SER A 212 -2.68 -2.17 -11.21
CA SER A 212 -3.60 -3.28 -11.45
C SER A 212 -3.70 -3.54 -12.94
N SER A 213 -3.56 -4.80 -13.33
CA SER A 213 -3.77 -5.23 -14.71
C SER A 213 -5.23 -5.06 -15.15
N ASN A 214 -6.18 -5.18 -14.22
CA ASN A 214 -7.61 -5.04 -14.52
C ASN A 214 -8.40 -4.70 -13.25
N GLU A 215 -9.31 -3.73 -13.35
CA GLU A 215 -10.16 -3.29 -12.24
C GLU A 215 -11.04 -4.39 -11.65
N MET A 216 -11.37 -5.43 -12.43
CA MET A 216 -12.16 -6.58 -11.95
C MET A 216 -11.49 -7.32 -10.78
N PHE A 217 -10.17 -7.27 -10.66
CA PHE A 217 -9.42 -7.93 -9.59
C PHE A 217 -9.27 -7.07 -8.34
N ASN A 218 -9.49 -5.76 -8.43
CA ASN A 218 -9.21 -4.80 -7.36
C ASN A 218 -10.01 -5.12 -6.10
N GLN A 219 -11.32 -5.31 -6.23
CA GLN A 219 -12.19 -5.58 -5.08
C GLN A 219 -11.85 -6.91 -4.40
N ALA A 220 -11.68 -7.97 -5.21
CA ALA A 220 -11.29 -9.28 -4.68
C ALA A 220 -9.92 -9.25 -4.00
N ALA A 221 -9.01 -8.40 -4.50
CA ALA A 221 -7.71 -8.23 -3.89
C ALA A 221 -7.79 -7.55 -2.52
N ILE A 222 -8.54 -6.45 -2.43
CA ILE A 222 -8.77 -5.72 -1.17
C ILE A 222 -9.44 -6.64 -0.15
N ASP A 223 -10.48 -7.36 -0.53
CA ASP A 223 -11.24 -8.24 0.37
C ASP A 223 -10.37 -9.37 0.94
N ALA A 224 -9.46 -9.93 0.12
CA ALA A 224 -8.55 -10.98 0.56
C ALA A 224 -7.48 -10.45 1.52
N ILE A 225 -6.93 -9.26 1.25
CA ILE A 225 -5.95 -8.59 2.11
C ILE A 225 -6.57 -8.26 3.46
N MET A 226 -7.78 -7.70 3.50
CA MET A 226 -8.48 -7.33 4.74
C MET A 226 -8.78 -8.53 5.66
N LYS A 227 -8.94 -9.73 5.09
CA LYS A 227 -9.17 -10.97 5.85
C LYS A 227 -7.89 -11.67 6.28
N THR A 228 -6.73 -11.19 5.84
CA THR A 228 -5.45 -11.85 6.06
C THR A 228 -4.71 -11.17 7.21
N PRO A 229 -4.26 -11.90 8.23
CA PRO A 229 -3.39 -11.36 9.26
C PRO A 229 -1.95 -11.18 8.74
N PHE A 230 -1.30 -10.13 9.20
CA PHE A 230 0.08 -9.77 8.90
C PHE A 230 0.95 -9.92 10.15
N THR A 231 2.26 -10.06 9.96
CA THR A 231 3.19 -9.82 11.07
C THR A 231 3.28 -8.31 11.32
N PRO A 232 3.26 -7.85 12.59
CA PRO A 232 3.44 -6.44 12.88
C PRO A 232 4.85 -5.99 12.52
N ALA A 233 4.97 -4.73 12.07
CA ALA A 233 6.26 -4.10 11.85
C ALA A 233 6.90 -3.76 13.20
N ILE A 234 8.20 -3.98 13.36
CA ILE A 234 8.91 -3.73 14.62
C ILE A 234 9.97 -2.65 14.40
N GLN A 235 9.97 -1.64 15.26
CA GLN A 235 11.00 -0.60 15.31
C GLN A 235 11.38 -0.34 16.78
N ASN A 236 12.68 -0.39 17.11
CA ASN A 236 13.17 -0.24 18.47
C ASN A 236 12.51 -1.22 19.47
N GLY A 237 12.21 -2.44 19.02
CA GLY A 237 11.51 -3.46 19.81
C GLY A 237 10.02 -3.19 20.07
N GLN A 238 9.44 -2.12 19.52
CA GLN A 238 8.01 -1.79 19.65
C GLN A 238 7.28 -2.04 18.32
N PRO A 239 6.04 -2.58 18.37
CA PRO A 239 5.22 -2.71 17.16
C PRO A 239 4.70 -1.35 16.73
N ILE A 240 4.88 -1.02 15.45
CA ILE A 240 4.46 0.25 14.86
C ILE A 240 3.54 0.05 13.66
N GLU A 241 2.84 1.11 13.26
CA GLU A 241 1.97 1.10 12.08
C GLU A 241 2.77 1.48 10.83
N VAL A 242 2.66 0.68 9.77
CA VAL A 242 3.45 0.87 8.55
C VAL A 242 2.63 0.52 7.31
N TRP A 243 2.84 1.27 6.24
CA TRP A 243 2.31 0.95 4.92
C TRP A 243 3.14 -0.15 4.26
N VAL A 244 2.47 -1.22 3.83
CA VAL A 244 3.09 -2.35 3.13
C VAL A 244 2.50 -2.53 1.75
N THR A 245 3.35 -2.84 0.77
CA THR A 245 2.92 -3.15 -0.59
C THR A 245 2.85 -4.66 -0.79
N VAL A 246 1.67 -5.18 -1.12
CA VAL A 246 1.38 -6.60 -1.33
C VAL A 246 1.08 -6.87 -2.79
N PRO A 247 1.96 -7.58 -3.52
CA PRO A 247 1.67 -8.04 -4.87
C PRO A 247 0.82 -9.31 -4.85
N MET A 248 -0.27 -9.31 -5.61
CA MET A 248 -1.17 -10.46 -5.76
C MET A 248 -1.31 -10.85 -7.22
N ASN A 249 -1.08 -12.12 -7.52
CA ASN A 249 -1.22 -12.68 -8.86
C ASN A 249 -2.51 -13.50 -8.95
N PHE A 250 -3.36 -13.15 -9.92
CA PHE A 250 -4.58 -13.87 -10.27
C PHE A 250 -4.32 -14.70 -11.52
N GLN A 251 -4.26 -16.02 -11.35
CA GLN A 251 -4.06 -17.00 -12.42
C GLN A 251 -5.18 -18.03 -12.37
N LEU A 252 -5.65 -18.44 -13.55
CA LEU A 252 -6.58 -19.56 -13.71
C LEU A 252 -5.78 -20.85 -13.53
N ARG A 253 -6.34 -21.79 -12.78
CA ARG A 253 -5.77 -23.14 -12.60
C ARG A 253 -6.64 -24.16 -13.30
#